data_AF-A0A9E3UZ92-F1
#
_entry.id   AF-A0A9E3UZ92-F1
#
_cell.length_a   1.000
_cell.length_b   1.000
_cell.length_c   1.000
_cell.angle_alpha   90.00
_cell.angle_beta   90.00
_cell.angle_gamma   90.00
#
_symmetry.space_group_name_H-M   'P 1'
#
loop_
_entity.id
_entity.type
_entity.pdbx_description
1 polymer ?
#
loop_
_entity_poly.entity_id
_entity_poly.type
_entity_poly.pdbx_seq_one_letter_code
_entity_poly.pdbx_strand_id
1 'polypeptide(L)'
;MLPGTEDEEPEELPGPVEGRGWPLSEDEEIEEPAPEPERDENDPSHLWVGRLVCDPSVSADSPVVRGTWITVRHVVSLVIDGWTWADILRAHPELTEDDIRACLTYATEEENASLPL
;
A
#
# COMPACT_ATOMS: atom_id res chain seq x y z
N MET A 1 -46.69 16.58 -38.51
CA MET A 1 -45.29 17.00 -38.61
C MET A 1 -44.96 17.82 -37.38
N LEU A 2 -44.30 17.21 -36.38
CA LEU A 2 -43.48 17.77 -35.29
C LEU A 2 -42.96 16.58 -34.43
N PRO A 3 -41.85 16.72 -33.69
CA PRO A 3 -40.67 15.86 -33.84
C PRO A 3 -40.45 14.86 -32.68
N GLY A 4 -39.34 14.13 -32.79
CA GLY A 4 -39.00 12.92 -32.04
C GLY A 4 -39.08 13.01 -30.52
N THR A 5 -39.56 11.93 -29.93
CA THR A 5 -39.44 11.58 -28.52
C THR A 5 -38.03 11.01 -28.30
N GLU A 6 -37.19 11.77 -27.61
CA GLU A 6 -35.97 11.24 -27.02
C GLU A 6 -36.38 10.32 -25.87
N ASP A 7 -35.95 9.06 -26.01
CA ASP A 7 -36.18 7.95 -25.10
C ASP A 7 -35.22 8.13 -23.90
N GLU A 8 -35.76 8.54 -22.75
CA GLU A 8 -35.01 8.63 -21.49
C GLU A 8 -35.25 7.32 -20.73
N GLU A 9 -34.40 6.31 -20.98
CA GLU A 9 -34.41 5.06 -20.24
C GLU A 9 -33.83 5.27 -18.82
N PRO A 10 -34.46 4.73 -17.76
CA PRO A 10 -34.03 4.98 -16.38
C PRO A 10 -32.77 4.19 -16.03
N GLU A 11 -31.81 4.85 -15.38
CA GLU A 11 -30.59 4.23 -14.83
C GLU A 11 -30.93 3.24 -13.70
N GLU A 12 -31.00 1.95 -14.04
CA GLU A 12 -31.09 0.87 -13.06
C GLU A 12 -29.75 0.69 -12.34
N LEU A 13 -29.77 0.84 -11.01
CA LEU A 13 -28.60 0.57 -10.17
C LEU A 13 -28.35 -0.95 -10.11
N PRO A 14 -27.12 -1.44 -10.31
CA PRO A 14 -26.86 -2.87 -10.18
C PRO A 14 -27.00 -3.33 -8.72
N GLY A 15 -27.81 -4.38 -8.53
CA GLY A 15 -28.05 -5.03 -7.24
C GLY A 15 -26.83 -5.80 -6.67
N PRO A 16 -26.99 -6.47 -5.52
CA PRO A 16 -25.89 -7.11 -4.81
C PRO A 16 -25.24 -8.21 -5.65
N VAL A 17 -23.91 -8.19 -5.76
CA VAL A 17 -23.13 -9.22 -6.46
C VAL A 17 -23.11 -10.50 -5.63
N GLU A 18 -24.08 -11.38 -5.85
CA GLU A 18 -24.10 -12.71 -5.25
C GLU A 18 -22.98 -13.59 -5.84
N GLY A 19 -22.27 -14.28 -4.95
CA GLY A 19 -21.03 -15.03 -5.17
C GLY A 19 -20.91 -15.72 -6.53
N ARG A 20 -19.98 -15.21 -7.36
CA ARG A 20 -19.44 -15.97 -8.48
C ARG A 20 -18.18 -16.69 -8.02
N GLY A 21 -18.31 -18.00 -7.80
CA GLY A 21 -17.17 -18.90 -7.76
C GLY A 21 -16.43 -18.84 -9.09
N TRP A 22 -15.10 -18.76 -8.99
CA TRP A 22 -14.19 -18.77 -10.13
C TRP A 22 -14.35 -20.08 -10.92
N PRO A 23 -14.53 -20.06 -12.24
CA PRO A 23 -14.55 -21.30 -13.01
C PRO A 23 -13.11 -21.83 -13.08
N LEU A 24 -12.80 -22.89 -12.34
CA LEU A 24 -11.60 -23.68 -12.59
C LEU A 24 -11.98 -24.78 -13.57
N SER A 25 -11.53 -24.67 -14.81
CA SER A 25 -11.56 -25.74 -15.80
C SER A 25 -10.61 -26.85 -15.31
N GLU A 26 -11.09 -28.08 -15.17
CA GLU A 26 -10.32 -29.23 -14.64
C GLU A 26 -9.18 -29.74 -15.57
N ASP A 27 -8.84 -29.02 -16.64
CA ASP A 27 -7.82 -29.41 -17.63
C ASP A 27 -6.76 -28.32 -17.90
N GLU A 28 -6.63 -27.29 -17.06
CA GLU A 28 -5.46 -26.40 -17.12
C GLU A 28 -4.30 -27.06 -16.35
N GLU A 29 -3.36 -27.67 -17.09
CA GLU A 29 -2.00 -27.92 -16.60
C GLU A 29 -1.52 -26.64 -15.92
N ILE A 30 -1.33 -26.71 -14.60
CA ILE A 30 -0.79 -25.62 -13.80
C ILE A 30 0.63 -25.41 -14.30
N GLU A 31 0.79 -24.51 -15.28
CA GLU A 31 2.08 -23.98 -15.67
C GLU A 31 2.66 -23.39 -14.38
N GLU A 32 3.76 -23.99 -13.90
CA GLU A 32 4.38 -23.59 -12.64
C GLU A 32 4.49 -22.06 -12.64
N PRO A 33 4.01 -21.37 -11.58
CA PRO A 33 4.05 -19.92 -11.55
C PRO A 33 5.48 -19.49 -11.83
N ALA A 34 5.66 -18.64 -12.85
CA ALA A 34 6.96 -18.14 -13.27
C ALA A 34 7.78 -17.79 -12.01
N PRO A 35 9.06 -18.20 -11.93
CA PRO A 35 9.87 -17.91 -10.74
C PRO A 35 9.74 -16.42 -10.46
N GLU A 36 9.36 -16.07 -9.22
CA GLU A 36 9.18 -14.68 -8.82
C GLU A 36 10.33 -13.86 -9.41
N PRO A 37 10.04 -12.77 -10.17
CA PRO A 37 11.06 -12.08 -10.93
C PRO A 37 12.24 -11.81 -10.01
N GLU A 38 13.44 -12.20 -10.43
CA GLU A 38 14.67 -12.06 -9.66
C GLU A 38 14.68 -10.66 -9.05
N ARG A 39 14.42 -10.56 -7.73
CA ARG A 39 14.11 -9.29 -7.09
C ARG A 39 15.24 -8.33 -7.39
N ASP A 40 14.95 -7.26 -8.13
CA ASP A 40 15.94 -6.25 -8.48
C ASP A 40 16.56 -5.73 -7.18
N GLU A 41 17.88 -5.81 -7.04
CA GLU A 41 18.59 -5.32 -5.87
C GLU A 41 18.41 -3.80 -5.65
N ASN A 42 17.96 -3.09 -6.68
CA ASN A 42 17.57 -1.68 -6.65
C ASN A 42 16.05 -1.46 -6.65
N ASP A 43 15.26 -2.51 -6.38
CA ASP A 43 13.81 -2.38 -6.29
C ASP A 43 13.45 -1.37 -5.17
N PRO A 44 12.74 -0.27 -5.50
CA PRO A 44 12.44 0.79 -4.55
C PRO A 44 11.56 0.31 -3.38
N SER A 45 10.93 -0.85 -3.53
CA SER A 45 10.06 -1.45 -2.51
C SER A 45 10.92 -1.98 -1.32
N HIS A 46 12.18 -2.35 -1.54
CA HIS A 46 13.10 -2.77 -0.46
C HIS A 46 13.91 -1.62 0.21
N LEU A 47 13.63 -0.35 -0.08
CA LEU A 47 14.41 0.79 0.42
C LEU A 47 14.36 0.99 1.94
N TRP A 48 13.42 0.36 2.65
CA TRP A 48 13.31 0.46 4.10
C TRP A 48 14.20 -0.53 4.85
N VAL A 49 14.71 -1.57 4.16
CA VAL A 49 15.54 -2.61 4.75
C VAL A 49 16.87 -2.01 5.21
N GLY A 50 17.05 -1.94 6.53
CA GLY A 50 18.23 -1.34 7.17
C GLY A 50 17.99 0.01 7.83
N ARG A 51 16.94 0.75 7.44
CA ARG A 51 16.55 2.03 8.07
C ARG A 51 15.50 1.88 9.16
N LEU A 52 14.60 0.91 9.00
CA LEU A 52 13.60 0.59 10.01
C LEU A 52 14.06 -0.57 10.89
N VAL A 53 13.65 -0.53 12.16
CA VAL A 53 13.85 -1.60 13.13
C VAL A 53 12.49 -2.16 13.50
N CYS A 54 12.23 -3.38 13.07
CA CYS A 54 11.05 -4.15 13.43
C CYS A 54 11.36 -4.97 14.69
N ASP A 55 11.30 -4.33 15.86
CA ASP A 55 11.50 -5.00 17.16
C ASP A 55 10.24 -4.83 18.01
N PRO A 56 9.49 -5.91 18.29
CA PRO A 56 8.27 -5.86 19.12
C PRO A 56 8.56 -5.44 20.58
N SER A 57 9.82 -5.49 21.02
CA SER A 57 10.25 -4.98 22.32
C SER A 57 10.35 -3.46 22.34
N VAL A 58 10.44 -2.82 21.17
CA VAL A 58 10.56 -1.37 21.00
C VAL A 58 9.21 -0.74 20.64
N SER A 59 8.45 -1.38 19.74
CA SER A 59 7.06 -1.01 19.44
C SER A 59 6.28 -2.21 18.93
N ALA A 60 5.12 -2.48 19.54
CA ALA A 60 4.32 -3.66 19.23
C ALA A 60 3.49 -3.51 17.93
N ASP A 61 3.22 -2.27 17.50
CA ASP A 61 2.23 -1.98 16.46
C ASP A 61 2.85 -1.52 15.13
N SER A 62 4.11 -1.08 15.11
CA SER A 62 4.75 -0.52 13.93
C SER A 62 6.27 -0.47 14.07
N PRO A 63 7.06 -0.65 13.00
CA PRO A 63 8.50 -0.45 13.06
C PRO A 63 8.87 0.98 13.48
N VAL A 64 10.08 1.13 14.01
CA VAL A 64 10.66 2.42 14.36
C VAL A 64 11.84 2.76 13.46
N VAL A 65 12.04 4.05 13.17
CA VAL A 65 13.22 4.51 12.44
C VAL A 65 14.47 4.28 13.31
N ARG A 66 15.50 3.64 12.75
CA ARG A 66 16.72 3.25 13.46
C ARG A 66 17.37 4.45 14.14
N GLY A 67 17.72 4.29 15.42
CA GLY A 67 18.36 5.34 16.20
C GLY A 67 17.40 6.39 16.74
N THR A 68 16.10 6.21 16.53
CA THR A 68 15.04 7.09 17.03
C THR A 68 13.96 6.29 17.76
N TRP A 69 12.98 7.01 18.33
CA TRP A 69 11.74 6.43 18.89
C TRP A 69 10.53 6.74 18.00
N ILE A 70 10.77 7.16 16.75
CA ILE A 70 9.72 7.60 15.83
C ILE A 70 9.23 6.38 15.06
N THR A 71 7.93 6.11 15.14
CA THR A 71 7.30 4.98 14.45
C THR A 71 6.94 5.33 13.01
N VAL A 72 6.90 4.33 12.14
CA VAL A 72 6.43 4.49 10.76
C VAL A 72 5.02 5.09 10.74
N ARG A 73 4.11 4.56 11.58
CA ARG A 73 2.74 5.05 11.70
C ARG A 73 2.67 6.54 12.08
N HIS A 74 3.60 7.03 12.91
CA HIS A 74 3.64 8.46 13.24
C HIS A 74 4.01 9.32 12.03
N VAL A 75 5.05 8.92 11.28
CA VAL A 75 5.47 9.63 10.06
C VAL A 75 4.34 9.65 9.03
N VAL A 76 3.70 8.50 8.80
CA VAL A 76 2.55 8.39 7.88
C VAL A 76 1.40 9.30 8.33
N SER A 77 1.09 9.34 9.63
CA SER A 77 0.05 10.23 10.17
C SER A 77 0.33 11.70 9.88
N LEU A 78 1.58 12.15 10.07
CA LEU A 78 1.97 13.54 9.77
C LEU A 78 1.76 13.89 8.29
N VAL A 79 2.10 12.95 7.39
CA VAL A 79 1.89 13.13 5.95
C VAL A 79 0.39 13.20 5.62
N ILE A 80 -0.43 12.34 6.22
CA ILE A 80 -1.90 12.36 6.06
C ILE A 80 -2.49 13.68 6.58
N ASP A 81 -1.96 14.22 7.68
CA ASP A 81 -2.33 15.52 8.24
C ASP A 81 -1.87 16.71 7.38
N GLY A 82 -1.20 16.45 6.25
CA GLY A 82 -0.78 17.44 5.26
C GLY A 82 0.56 18.11 5.55
N TRP A 83 1.37 17.54 6.45
CA TRP A 83 2.70 18.09 6.74
C TRP A 83 3.63 17.92 5.55
N THR A 84 4.40 18.97 5.26
CA THR A 84 5.46 18.86 4.26
C THR A 84 6.67 18.12 4.84
N TRP A 85 7.51 17.54 3.98
CA TRP A 85 8.75 16.91 4.42
C TRP A 85 9.65 17.86 5.21
N ALA A 86 9.74 19.13 4.78
CA ALA A 86 10.51 20.13 5.50
C ALA A 86 9.97 20.39 6.92
N ASP A 87 8.64 20.34 7.11
CA ASP A 87 8.02 20.48 8.43
C ASP A 87 8.31 19.27 9.32
N ILE A 88 8.22 18.06 8.76
CA ILE A 88 8.54 16.81 9.47
C ILE A 88 10.00 16.80 9.91
N LEU A 89 10.95 17.11 9.01
CA LEU A 89 12.38 17.14 9.33
C LEU A 89 12.73 18.27 10.32
N ARG A 90 11.99 19.37 10.32
CA ARG A 90 12.16 20.44 11.31
C ARG A 90 11.64 20.05 12.69
N ALA A 91 10.54 19.29 12.75
CA ALA A 91 10.00 18.76 13.99
C ALA A 91 10.83 17.58 14.55
N HIS A 92 11.43 16.80 13.65
CA HIS A 92 12.25 15.63 13.95
C HIS A 92 13.61 15.72 13.23
N PRO A 93 14.56 16.52 13.75
CA PRO A 93 15.88 16.71 13.14
C PRO A 93 16.74 15.44 13.07
N GLU A 94 16.37 14.40 13.83
CA GLU A 94 16.98 13.08 13.79
C GLU A 94 16.58 12.24 12.56
N LEU A 95 15.55 12.65 11.83
CA LEU A 95 15.12 11.99 10.60
C LEU A 95 15.84 12.55 9.38
N THR A 96 15.94 11.71 8.34
CA THR A 96 16.33 12.10 6.99
C THR A 96 15.17 11.92 6.02
N GLU A 97 15.26 12.56 4.85
CA GLU A 97 14.28 12.35 3.77
C GLU A 97 14.13 10.88 3.39
N ASP A 98 15.25 10.14 3.39
CA ASP A 98 15.23 8.72 3.07
C ASP A 98 14.51 7.89 4.13
N ASP A 99 14.50 8.33 5.39
CA ASP A 99 13.74 7.65 6.44
C ASP A 99 12.24 7.90 6.25
N ILE A 100 11.85 9.10 5.78
CA ILE A 100 10.46 9.38 5.40
C ILE A 100 10.05 8.50 4.21
N ARG A 101 10.90 8.40 3.17
CA ARG A 101 10.66 7.49 2.03
C ARG A 101 10.50 6.04 2.51
N ALA A 102 11.42 5.56 3.34
CA ALA A 102 11.38 4.21 3.91
C ALA A 102 10.08 3.94 4.69
N CYS A 103 9.62 4.88 5.51
CA CYS A 103 8.36 4.78 6.23
C CYS A 103 7.16 4.64 5.27
N LEU A 104 7.12 5.44 4.21
CA LEU A 104 6.03 5.39 3.22
C LEU A 104 6.06 4.10 2.40
N THR A 105 7.24 3.68 1.93
CA THR A 105 7.42 2.41 1.22
C THR A 105 6.97 1.23 2.09
N TYR A 106 7.40 1.20 3.35
CA TYR A 106 6.98 0.14 4.28
C TYR A 106 5.45 0.09 4.43
N ALA A 107 4.80 1.25 4.59
CA ALA A 107 3.35 1.31 4.72
C ALA A 107 2.62 0.74 3.49
N THR A 108 3.15 0.99 2.28
CA THR A 108 2.57 0.44 1.05
C THR A 108 2.81 -1.07 0.88
N GLU A 109 3.94 -1.58 1.38
CA GLU A 109 4.23 -3.01 1.30
C GLU A 109 3.49 -3.83 2.36
N GLU A 110 3.35 -3.31 3.58
CA GLU A 110 2.62 -3.99 4.67
C GLU A 110 1.14 -4.19 4.30
N GLU A 111 0.52 -3.21 3.64
CA GLU A 111 -0.85 -3.33 3.13
C GLU A 111 -0.99 -4.43 2.07
N ASN A 112 -0.02 -4.56 1.15
CA ASN A 112 -0.01 -5.63 0.14
C ASN A 112 0.20 -7.02 0.74
N ALA A 113 0.90 -7.14 1.88
CA ALA A 113 1.10 -8.41 2.57
C ALA A 113 -0.10 -8.83 3.43
N SER A 114 -0.94 -7.87 3.85
CA SER A 114 -2.05 -8.06 4.80
C SER A 114 -3.40 -8.31 4.13
N LEU A 115 -3.58 -7.95 2.86
CA LEU A 115 -4.81 -8.20 2.10
C LEU A 115 -4.74 -9.54 1.33
N PRO A 116 -5.54 -10.55 1.66
CA PRO A 116 -5.71 -11.71 0.79
C PRO A 116 -6.53 -11.28 -0.44
N LEU A 117 -5.96 -11.46 -1.64
CA LEU A 117 -6.67 -11.34 -2.92
C LEU A 117 -7.76 -12.41 -3.06
#